data_AF-A0A024QHW8-F1
#
_entry.id   AF-A0A024QHW8-F1
#
_cell.length_a   1.000
_cell.length_b   1.000
_cell.length_c   1.000
_cell.angle_alpha   90.00
_cell.angle_beta   90.00
_cell.angle_gamma   90.00
#
_symmetry.space_group_name_H-M   'P 1'
#
loop_
_entity.id
_entity.type
_entity.pdbx_description
1 polymer ?
#
loop_
_entity_poly.entity_id
_entity_poly.type
_entity_poly.pdbx_seq_one_letter_code
_entity_poly.pdbx_strand_id
1 'polypeptide(L)'
;MRTLYEIAVDMIEGRKPTHNECYYALQVYRNMFNIEHRQHREELLKENRTPEWIRKQKAENSFNMFKGALGKSPKEWLGVKEETK
;
A
#
# COMPACT_ATOMS: atom_id res chain seq x y z
N MET A 1 -12.57 10.42 4.88
CA MET A 1 -12.17 9.08 5.36
C MET A 1 -10.88 9.25 6.15
N ARG A 2 -10.71 8.56 7.28
CA ARG A 2 -9.48 8.64 8.09
C ARG A 2 -8.26 8.11 7.36
N THR A 3 -7.08 8.38 7.89
CA THR A 3 -5.82 7.85 7.35
C THR A 3 -5.77 6.34 7.48
N LEU A 4 -5.02 5.68 6.58
CA LEU A 4 -4.79 4.24 6.67
C LEU A 4 -4.13 3.87 8.01
N TYR A 5 -3.25 4.73 8.55
CA TYR A 5 -2.63 4.54 9.86
C TYR A 5 -3.66 4.46 10.99
N GLU A 6 -4.57 5.44 11.08
CA GLU A 6 -5.60 5.46 12.13
C GLU A 6 -6.52 4.25 12.05
N ILE A 7 -6.90 3.84 10.83
CA ILE A 7 -7.72 2.65 10.59
C ILE A 7 -6.99 1.39 11.08
N ALA A 8 -5.69 1.26 10.80
CA ALA A 8 -4.90 0.10 11.20
C ALA A 8 -4.69 0.04 12.74
N VAL A 9 -4.44 1.19 13.38
CA VAL A 9 -4.31 1.27 14.84
C VAL A 9 -5.61 0.84 15.53
N ASP A 10 -6.76 1.30 15.03
CA ASP A 10 -8.06 0.87 15.55
C ASP A 10 -8.23 -0.66 15.51
N MET A 11 -7.86 -1.29 14.39
CA MET A 11 -7.95 -2.74 14.25
C MET A 11 -7.05 -3.47 15.25
N ILE A 12 -5.84 -2.96 15.51
CA ILE A 12 -4.89 -3.53 16.49
C ILE A 12 -5.42 -3.39 17.92
N GLU A 13 -6.04 -2.24 18.23
CA GLU A 13 -6.60 -1.94 19.56
C GLU A 13 -8.00 -2.57 19.78
N GLY A 14 -8.49 -3.40 18.85
CA GLY A 14 -9.78 -4.06 18.94
C GLY A 14 -10.98 -3.13 18.70
N ARG A 15 -10.75 -1.89 18.27
CA ARG A 15 -11.79 -1.00 17.75
C ARG A 15 -12.23 -1.50 16.38
N LYS A 16 -13.48 -1.21 16.01
CA LYS A 16 -14.07 -1.64 14.73
C LYS A 16 -14.20 -0.43 13.80
N PRO A 17 -13.26 -0.23 12.85
CA PRO A 17 -13.45 0.73 11.78
C PRO A 17 -14.72 0.43 10.99
N THR A 18 -15.23 1.43 10.30
CA THR A 18 -16.44 1.27 9.49
C THR A 18 -16.20 0.26 8.35
N HIS A 19 -17.26 -0.37 7.86
CA HIS A 19 -17.17 -1.27 6.71
C HIS A 19 -16.49 -0.60 5.50
N ASN A 20 -16.83 0.66 5.20
CA ASN A 20 -16.21 1.42 4.13
C ASN A 20 -14.71 1.63 4.35
N GLU A 21 -14.29 1.96 5.56
CA GLU A 21 -12.86 2.09 5.90
C GLU A 21 -12.11 0.77 5.66
N CYS A 22 -12.67 -0.35 6.13
CA CYS A 22 -12.10 -1.67 5.90
C CYS A 22 -12.04 -2.02 4.40
N TYR A 23 -13.10 -1.74 3.64
CA TYR A 23 -13.19 -2.02 2.21
C TYR A 23 -12.09 -1.31 1.42
N TYR A 24 -11.91 0.00 1.63
CA TYR A 24 -10.88 0.74 0.92
C TYR A 24 -9.48 0.47 1.46
N ALA A 25 -9.31 0.24 2.77
CA ALA A 25 -8.02 -0.18 3.34
C ALA A 25 -7.54 -1.50 2.72
N LEU A 26 -8.42 -2.49 2.59
CA LEU A 26 -8.11 -3.76 1.94
C LEU A 26 -7.70 -3.56 0.47
N GLN A 27 -8.36 -2.66 -0.25
CA GLN A 27 -7.96 -2.34 -1.63
C GLN A 27 -6.57 -1.71 -1.70
N VAL A 28 -6.22 -0.81 -0.79
CA VAL A 28 -4.87 -0.23 -0.71
C VAL A 28 -3.83 -1.33 -0.46
N TYR A 29 -4.05 -2.18 0.56
CA TYR A 29 -3.14 -3.28 0.86
C TYR A 29 -3.02 -4.28 -0.28
N ARG A 30 -4.12 -4.65 -0.95
CA ARG A 30 -4.11 -5.51 -2.14
C ARG A 30 -3.26 -4.93 -3.27
N ASN A 31 -3.38 -3.62 -3.53
CA ASN A 31 -2.60 -2.96 -4.58
C ASN A 31 -1.10 -2.98 -4.25
N MET A 32 -0.71 -2.58 -3.04
CA MET A 32 0.69 -2.60 -2.61
C MET A 32 1.26 -4.02 -2.63
N PHE A 33 0.51 -5.02 -2.13
CA PHE A 33 0.90 -6.42 -2.17
C PHE A 33 1.17 -6.90 -3.60
N ASN A 34 0.27 -6.62 -4.54
CA ASN A 34 0.43 -7.04 -5.93
C ASN A 34 1.67 -6.42 -6.60
N ILE A 35 2.00 -5.17 -6.26
CA ILE A 35 3.19 -4.49 -6.76
C ILE A 35 4.45 -5.20 -6.24
N GLU A 36 4.56 -5.39 -4.93
CA GLU A 36 5.73 -6.04 -4.31
C GLU A 36 5.87 -7.49 -4.76
N HIS A 37 4.77 -8.24 -4.75
CA HIS A 37 4.76 -9.64 -5.16
C HIS A 37 5.24 -9.81 -6.61
N ARG A 38 4.77 -8.94 -7.52
CA ARG A 38 5.24 -8.95 -8.91
C ARG A 38 6.73 -8.62 -8.99
N GLN A 39 7.20 -7.57 -8.32
CA GLN A 39 8.61 -7.18 -8.35
C GLN A 39 9.53 -8.27 -7.82
N HIS A 40 9.14 -8.96 -6.73
CA HIS A 40 9.91 -10.08 -6.19
C HIS A 40 9.93 -11.26 -7.15
N ARG A 41 8.78 -11.62 -7.73
CA ARG A 41 8.70 -12.71 -8.70
C ARG A 41 9.59 -12.44 -9.92
N GLU A 42 9.56 -11.22 -10.44
CA GLU A 42 10.41 -10.80 -11.57
C GLU A 42 11.91 -10.87 -11.22
N GLU A 43 12.30 -10.51 -10.00
CA GLU A 43 13.70 -10.60 -9.56
C GLU A 43 14.15 -12.06 -9.40
N LEU A 44 13.28 -12.93 -8.89
CA LEU A 44 13.59 -14.36 -8.70
C LEU A 44 13.72 -15.14 -10.01
N LEU A 45 12.94 -14.77 -11.03
CA LEU A 45 12.92 -15.48 -12.32
C LEU A 45 13.92 -14.94 -13.34
N LYS A 46 14.63 -13.85 -13.03
CA LYS A 46 15.64 -13.30 -13.92
C LYS A 46 16.88 -14.20 -13.99
N GLU A 47 17.40 -14.40 -15.19
CA GLU A 47 18.69 -15.10 -15.41
C GLU A 47 19.85 -14.39 -14.72
N ASN A 48 19.85 -13.05 -14.78
CA ASN A 48 20.88 -12.20 -14.19
C ASN A 48 20.29 -11.31 -13.10
N ARG A 49 20.95 -11.27 -11.95
CA ARG A 49 20.56 -10.43 -10.82
C ARG A 49 20.56 -8.96 -11.21
N THR A 50 19.53 -8.23 -10.77
CA THR A 50 19.46 -6.79 -11.03
C THR A 50 20.63 -6.06 -10.33
N PRO A 51 21.27 -5.06 -10.98
CA PRO A 51 22.30 -4.23 -10.37
C PRO A 51 21.92 -3.70 -8.98
N GLU A 52 22.90 -3.62 -8.08
CA GLU A 52 22.65 -3.29 -6.67
C GLU A 52 21.96 -1.93 -6.48
N TRP A 53 22.38 -0.91 -7.23
CA TRP A 53 21.80 0.43 -7.13
C TRP A 53 20.30 0.45 -7.49
N ILE A 54 19.88 -0.34 -8.49
CA ILE A 54 18.45 -0.50 -8.85
C ILE A 54 17.72 -1.24 -7.73
N ARG A 55 18.32 -2.28 -7.15
CA ARG A 55 17.69 -3.03 -6.04
C ARG A 55 17.50 -2.13 -4.81
N LYS A 56 18.47 -1.27 -4.50
CA LYS A 56 18.37 -0.27 -3.43
C LYS A 56 17.23 0.72 -3.71
N GLN A 57 17.16 1.26 -4.92
CA GLN A 57 16.07 2.16 -5.32
C GLN A 57 14.69 1.49 -5.24
N LYS A 58 14.57 0.22 -5.64
CA LYS A 58 13.32 -0.55 -5.49
C LYS A 58 12.91 -0.71 -4.03
N ALA A 59 13.86 -1.02 -3.14
CA ALA A 59 13.60 -1.15 -1.71
C ALA A 59 13.16 0.19 -1.09
N GLU A 60 13.80 1.30 -1.46
CA GLU A 60 13.40 2.65 -1.04
C GLU A 60 12.01 3.01 -1.55
N ASN A 61 11.70 2.69 -2.81
CA ASN A 61 10.38 2.92 -3.39
C ASN A 61 9.29 2.10 -2.70
N SER A 62 9.56 0.83 -2.39
CA SER A 62 8.69 -0.03 -1.59
C SER A 62 8.40 0.62 -0.24
N PHE A 63 9.45 0.99 0.52
CA PHE A 63 9.30 1.68 1.80
C PHE A 63 8.49 2.97 1.69
N ASN A 64 8.79 3.81 0.71
CA ASN A 64 8.10 5.08 0.47
C ASN A 64 6.64 4.88 0.08
N MET A 65 6.30 3.82 -0.65
CA MET A 65 4.93 3.46 -1.02
C MET A 65 4.09 3.17 0.24
N PHE A 66 4.57 2.28 1.11
CA PHE A 66 3.87 1.96 2.36
C PHE A 66 3.78 3.15 3.31
N LYS A 67 4.89 3.88 3.49
CA LYS A 67 4.92 5.10 4.31
C LYS A 67 3.93 6.15 3.79
N GLY A 68 3.90 6.36 2.48
CA GLY A 68 2.98 7.29 1.83
C GLY A 68 1.51 6.86 1.96
N ALA A 69 1.23 5.55 1.89
CA ALA A 69 -0.11 5.01 2.10
C ALA A 69 -0.63 5.26 3.52
N LEU A 70 0.22 5.08 4.54
CA LEU A 70 -0.15 5.30 5.94
C LEU A 70 -0.54 6.76 6.23
N GLY A 71 0.11 7.72 5.56
CA GLY A 71 -0.15 9.15 5.74
C GLY A 71 -1.37 9.70 4.99
N LYS A 72 -2.09 8.86 4.23
CA LYS A 72 -3.22 9.28 3.41
C LYS A 72 -4.49 8.50 3.77
N SER A 73 -5.65 9.06 3.43
CA SER A 73 -6.87 8.26 3.46
C SER A 73 -6.84 7.21 2.35
N PRO A 74 -7.44 6.01 2.54
CA PRO A 74 -7.44 4.99 1.50
C PRO A 74 -7.97 5.45 0.14
N LYS A 75 -9.05 6.24 0.11
CA LYS A 75 -9.60 6.82 -1.14
C LYS A 75 -8.63 7.77 -1.82
N GLU A 76 -7.99 8.65 -1.05
CA GLU A 76 -7.01 9.61 -1.57
C GLU A 76 -5.80 8.89 -2.18
N TRP A 77 -5.28 7.86 -1.50
CA TRP A 77 -4.17 7.08 -2.01
C TRP A 77 -4.53 6.33 -3.30
N LEU A 78 -5.76 5.80 -3.39
CA LEU A 78 -6.28 5.14 -4.59
C LEU A 78 -6.63 6.11 -5.73
N GLY A 79 -6.59 7.44 -5.49
CA GLY A 79 -6.98 8.43 -6.48
C GLY A 79 -8.48 8.44 -6.81
N VAL A 80 -9.32 7.92 -5.92
CA VAL A 80 -10.78 7.93 -6.10
C VAL A 80 -11.28 9.34 -5.81
N LYS A 81 -11.79 10.03 -6.84
CA LYS A 81 -12.43 11.34 -6.68
C LYS A 81 -13.71 11.19 -5.85
N GLU A 82 -14.04 12.19 -5.03
CA GLU A 82 -15.35 12.22 -4.40
C GLU A 82 -16.42 12.36 -5.49
N GLU A 83 -17.44 11.51 -5.44
CA GLU A 83 -18.62 11.63 -6.29
C GLU A 83 -19.37 12.89 -5.84
N THR A 84 -19.25 13.97 -6.61
CA THR A 84 -20.14 15.12 -6.49
C THR A 84 -21.55 14.65 -6.84
N LYS A 85 -22.43 14.61 -5.84
CA LYS A 85 -23.87 14.40 -6.03
C LYS A 85 -24.55 15.69 -6.49
#